data_AF-A0A522R4E2-F1
#
_entry.id   AF-A0A522R4E2-F1
#
_cell.length_a   1.000
_cell.length_b   1.000
_cell.length_c   1.000
_cell.angle_alpha   90.00
_cell.angle_beta   90.00
_cell.angle_gamma   90.00
#
_symmetry.space_group_name_H-M   'P 1'
#
loop_
_entity.id
_entity.type
_entity.pdbx_description
1 polymer ?
#
loop_
_entity_poly.entity_id
_entity_poly.type
_entity_poly.pdbx_seq_one_letter_code
_entity_poly.pdbx_strand_id
1 'polypeptide(L)'
;MVPNANARHFLLKAKQRDLIAAAGGIERAASICSYSKSTVGRRANGETPEIMPIDAVFALEEETGRFDMSEAIAAARGRRFADDEAEGLANSTILSAHADAVVRMGELMTEGALAFADGTLTPAENKQIDR
;
A
#
# COMPACT_ATOMS: atom_id res chain seq x y z
N MET A 1 -3.22 6.65 -33.65
CA MET A 1 -2.92 5.92 -32.40
C MET A 1 -3.07 6.92 -31.25
N VAL A 2 -3.92 6.65 -30.26
CA VAL A 2 -4.16 7.60 -29.14
C VAL A 2 -3.00 7.45 -28.13
N PRO A 3 -2.13 8.46 -27.96
CA PRO A 3 -0.84 8.29 -27.27
C PRO A 3 -0.97 7.74 -25.83
N ASN A 4 -1.96 8.22 -25.08
CA ASN A 4 -2.16 7.86 -23.66
C ASN A 4 -2.96 6.56 -23.45
N ALA A 5 -3.59 6.02 -24.49
CA ALA A 5 -4.39 4.79 -24.38
C ALA A 5 -3.50 3.55 -24.22
N ASN A 6 -2.37 3.52 -24.93
CA ASN A 6 -1.46 2.37 -24.92
C ASN A 6 -0.70 2.23 -23.59
N ALA A 7 -0.19 3.33 -23.05
CA ALA A 7 0.53 3.31 -21.77
C ALA A 7 -0.34 2.79 -20.61
N ARG A 8 -1.60 3.27 -20.53
CA ARG A 8 -2.58 2.79 -19.55
C ARG A 8 -2.93 1.32 -19.75
N HIS A 9 -3.11 0.91 -21.00
CA HIS A 9 -3.41 -0.48 -21.33
C HIS A 9 -2.29 -1.43 -20.86
N PHE A 10 -1.03 -1.11 -21.15
CA PHE A 10 0.11 -1.94 -20.72
C PHE A 10 0.27 -2.00 -19.20
N LEU A 11 0.05 -0.89 -18.49
CA LEU A 11 0.04 -0.86 -17.02
C LEU A 11 -1.01 -1.81 -16.44
N LEU A 12 -2.28 -1.65 -16.85
CA LEU A 12 -3.38 -2.49 -16.37
C LEU A 12 -3.15 -3.95 -16.72
N LYS A 13 -2.61 -4.23 -17.90
CA LYS A 13 -2.30 -5.59 -18.33
C LYS A 13 -1.22 -6.23 -17.47
N ALA A 14 -0.18 -5.48 -17.11
CA ALA A 14 0.87 -5.98 -16.21
C ALA A 14 0.28 -6.33 -14.84
N LYS A 15 -0.49 -5.40 -14.24
CA LYS A 15 -1.12 -5.58 -12.94
C LYS A 15 -2.12 -6.74 -12.90
N GLN A 16 -2.85 -6.96 -13.98
CA GLN A 16 -3.73 -8.12 -14.11
C GLN A 16 -2.95 -9.44 -14.07
N ARG A 17 -1.78 -9.52 -14.72
CA ARG A 17 -0.94 -10.74 -14.67
C ARG A 17 -0.39 -10.97 -13.27
N ASP A 18 0.04 -9.91 -12.61
CA ASP A 18 0.55 -9.97 -11.24
C ASP A 18 -0.54 -10.45 -10.28
N LEU A 19 -1.78 -9.99 -10.46
CA LEU A 19 -2.94 -10.43 -9.68
C LEU A 19 -3.28 -11.90 -9.93
N ILE A 20 -3.27 -12.36 -11.19
CA ILE A 20 -3.46 -13.79 -11.52
C ILE A 20 -2.34 -14.65 -10.91
N ALA A 21 -1.10 -14.18 -10.95
CA ALA A 21 0.03 -14.88 -10.34
C ALA A 21 -0.13 -14.94 -8.81
N ALA A 22 -0.55 -13.84 -8.18
CA ALA A 22 -0.81 -13.78 -6.74
C ALA A 22 -1.96 -14.70 -6.32
N ALA A 23 -2.98 -14.86 -7.16
CA ALA A 23 -4.09 -15.79 -6.95
C ALA A 23 -3.70 -17.27 -7.07
N GLY A 24 -2.43 -17.60 -7.34
CA GLY A 24 -1.96 -18.97 -7.51
C GLY A 24 -2.05 -19.48 -8.95
N GLY A 25 -2.12 -18.58 -9.93
CA GLY A 25 -2.07 -18.88 -11.35
C GLY A 25 -3.44 -19.06 -12.02
N ILE A 26 -3.41 -19.42 -13.31
CA ILE A 26 -4.58 -19.42 -14.20
C ILE A 26 -5.70 -20.34 -13.69
N GLU A 27 -5.36 -21.51 -13.16
CA GLU A 27 -6.38 -22.49 -12.73
C GLU A 27 -7.17 -22.01 -11.51
N ARG A 28 -6.46 -21.46 -10.51
CA ARG A 28 -7.09 -20.95 -9.30
C ARG A 28 -7.86 -19.66 -9.58
N ALA A 29 -7.30 -18.75 -10.38
CA ALA A 29 -8.00 -17.55 -10.82
C ALA A 29 -9.28 -17.88 -11.62
N ALA A 30 -9.26 -18.93 -12.45
CA ALA A 30 -10.44 -19.40 -13.16
C ALA A 30 -11.55 -19.89 -12.21
N SER A 31 -11.19 -20.61 -11.13
CA SER A 31 -12.17 -21.00 -10.12
C SER A 31 -12.76 -19.82 -9.34
N ILE A 32 -11.92 -18.84 -8.96
CA ILE A 32 -12.36 -17.68 -8.17
C ILE A 32 -13.37 -16.84 -8.96
N CYS A 33 -13.06 -16.54 -10.22
CA CYS A 33 -13.90 -15.69 -11.05
C CYS A 33 -15.00 -16.46 -11.80
N SER A 34 -15.14 -17.77 -11.60
CA SER A 34 -16.09 -18.62 -12.35
C SER A 34 -15.95 -18.55 -13.88
N TYR A 35 -14.72 -18.43 -14.40
CA TYR A 35 -14.43 -18.45 -15.85
C TYR A 35 -13.72 -19.74 -16.27
N SER A 36 -13.70 -20.01 -17.57
CA SER A 36 -12.90 -21.11 -18.11
C SER A 36 -11.39 -20.82 -18.01
N LYS A 37 -10.57 -21.87 -17.84
CA LYS A 37 -9.09 -21.78 -17.89
C LYS A 37 -8.61 -21.08 -19.16
N SER A 38 -9.25 -21.34 -20.30
CA SER A 38 -8.96 -20.75 -21.60
C SER A 38 -9.18 -19.23 -21.61
N THR A 39 -10.28 -18.78 -21.02
CA THR A 39 -10.62 -17.35 -20.90
C THR A 39 -9.60 -16.64 -20.02
N VAL A 40 -9.29 -17.20 -18.85
CA VAL A 40 -8.29 -16.61 -17.94
C VAL A 40 -6.89 -16.65 -18.54
N GLY A 41 -6.52 -17.73 -19.24
CA GLY A 41 -5.23 -17.82 -19.92
C GLY A 41 -5.06 -16.77 -21.01
N ARG A 42 -6.11 -16.50 -21.80
CA ARG A 42 -6.11 -15.41 -22.78
C ARG A 42 -5.95 -14.04 -22.14
N ARG A 43 -6.59 -13.83 -20.98
CA ARG A 43 -6.48 -12.61 -20.18
C ARG A 43 -5.11 -12.51 -19.47
N ALA A 44 -4.45 -13.61 -19.14
CA ALA A 44 -3.09 -13.60 -18.63
C ALA A 44 -2.04 -13.31 -19.73
N ASN A 45 -2.32 -13.63 -20.99
CA ASN A 45 -1.40 -13.35 -22.09
C ASN A 45 -1.25 -11.83 -22.32
N GLY A 46 -0.01 -11.32 -22.21
CA GLY A 46 0.35 -9.91 -22.40
C GLY A 46 0.18 -9.38 -23.82
N GLU A 47 0.13 -10.26 -24.82
CA GLU A 47 -0.07 -9.89 -26.23
C GLU A 47 -1.56 -9.69 -26.57
N THR A 48 -2.46 -10.23 -25.74
CA THR A 48 -3.90 -10.05 -25.94
C THR A 48 -4.37 -8.74 -25.31
N PRO A 49 -5.16 -7.91 -26.02
CA PRO A 49 -5.73 -6.69 -25.46
C PRO A 49 -6.87 -6.92 -24.45
N GLU A 50 -7.19 -8.18 -24.13
CA GLU A 50 -8.32 -8.51 -23.27
C GLU A 50 -7.99 -8.26 -21.80
N ILE A 51 -8.80 -7.41 -21.16
CA ILE A 51 -8.76 -7.10 -19.73
C ILE A 51 -9.92 -7.82 -19.04
N MET A 52 -9.74 -8.21 -17.79
CA MET A 52 -10.78 -8.79 -16.96
C MET A 52 -11.92 -7.80 -16.72
N PRO A 53 -13.17 -8.27 -16.73
CA PRO A 53 -14.30 -7.45 -16.32
C PRO A 53 -14.21 -7.19 -14.80
N ILE A 54 -14.86 -6.13 -14.36
CA ILE A 54 -14.66 -5.57 -13.00
C ILE A 54 -15.10 -6.52 -11.88
N ASP A 55 -16.12 -7.34 -12.14
CA ASP A 55 -16.58 -8.44 -11.27
C ASP A 55 -15.46 -9.45 -11.01
N ALA A 56 -14.73 -9.84 -12.06
CA ALA A 56 -13.62 -10.78 -11.96
C ALA A 56 -12.43 -10.17 -11.20
N VAL A 57 -12.19 -8.87 -11.39
CA VAL A 57 -11.14 -8.14 -10.67
C VAL A 57 -11.45 -8.13 -9.18
N PHE A 58 -12.65 -7.71 -8.77
CA PHE A 58 -13.02 -7.69 -7.35
C PHE A 58 -12.93 -9.06 -6.69
N ALA A 59 -13.43 -10.11 -7.34
CA ALA A 59 -13.33 -11.47 -6.80
C ALA A 59 -11.87 -11.89 -6.54
N LEU A 60 -10.93 -11.53 -7.44
CA LEU A 60 -9.51 -11.82 -7.25
C LEU A 60 -8.85 -10.94 -6.21
N GLU A 61 -9.15 -9.65 -6.19
CA GLU A 61 -8.57 -8.72 -5.22
C GLU A 61 -9.00 -9.08 -3.78
N GLU A 62 -10.27 -9.44 -3.58
CA GLU A 62 -10.80 -9.89 -2.29
C GLU A 62 -10.19 -11.22 -1.83
N GLU A 63 -10.07 -12.21 -2.73
CA GLU A 63 -9.47 -13.51 -2.41
C GLU A 63 -7.96 -13.40 -2.14
N THR A 64 -7.25 -12.50 -2.82
CA THR A 64 -5.80 -12.32 -2.66
C THR A 64 -5.41 -11.30 -1.61
N GLY A 65 -6.34 -10.45 -1.17
CA GLY A 65 -6.06 -9.28 -0.33
C GLY A 65 -5.17 -8.24 -1.01
N ARG A 66 -5.08 -8.24 -2.35
CA ARG A 66 -4.24 -7.33 -3.14
C ARG A 66 -5.09 -6.52 -4.11
N PHE A 67 -5.10 -5.20 -3.93
CA PHE A 67 -5.90 -4.26 -4.73
C PHE A 67 -5.12 -3.63 -5.91
N ASP A 68 -4.19 -4.40 -6.49
CA ASP A 68 -3.25 -3.94 -7.53
C ASP A 68 -3.93 -3.36 -8.79
N MET A 69 -5.08 -3.92 -9.18
CA MET A 69 -5.81 -3.48 -10.36
C MET A 69 -6.61 -2.22 -10.06
N SER A 70 -7.28 -2.19 -8.91
CA SER A 70 -7.97 -1.01 -8.41
C SER A 70 -7.00 0.17 -8.33
N GLU A 71 -5.87 0.02 -7.64
CA GLU A 71 -4.81 1.04 -7.53
C GLU A 71 -4.33 1.53 -8.90
N ALA A 72 -4.09 0.61 -9.84
CA ALA A 72 -3.67 0.96 -11.19
C ALA A 72 -4.72 1.77 -11.96
N ILE A 73 -6.01 1.47 -11.76
CA ILE A 73 -7.13 2.24 -12.33
C ILE A 73 -7.17 3.66 -11.74
N ALA A 74 -6.99 3.79 -10.43
CA ALA A 74 -6.94 5.10 -9.76
C ALA A 74 -5.72 5.91 -10.23
N ALA A 75 -4.53 5.31 -10.23
CA ALA A 75 -3.29 5.94 -10.66
C ALA A 75 -3.36 6.41 -12.12
N ALA A 76 -3.93 5.60 -13.02
CA ALA A 76 -4.15 5.97 -14.41
C ALA A 76 -5.05 7.21 -14.60
N ARG A 77 -5.88 7.52 -13.59
CA ARG A 77 -6.77 8.68 -13.51
C ARG A 77 -6.22 9.82 -12.63
N GLY A 78 -4.99 9.70 -12.12
CA GLY A 78 -4.40 10.68 -11.21
C GLY A 78 -5.07 10.72 -9.83
N ARG A 79 -5.71 9.63 -9.43
CA ARG A 79 -6.29 9.43 -8.09
C ARG A 79 -5.44 8.43 -7.31
N ARG A 80 -5.57 8.44 -5.98
CA ARG A 80 -4.99 7.46 -5.07
C ARG A 80 -6.09 6.92 -4.17
N PHE A 81 -6.01 5.65 -3.79
CA PHE A 81 -6.81 5.14 -2.68
C PHE A 81 -6.25 5.71 -1.38
N ALA A 82 -7.15 6.11 -0.50
CA ALA A 82 -6.83 6.29 0.90
C ALA A 82 -7.24 4.99 1.60
N ASP A 83 -6.40 4.49 2.49
CA ASP A 83 -6.80 3.41 3.39
C ASP A 83 -7.85 3.97 4.35
N ASP A 84 -8.99 3.29 4.52
CA ASP A 84 -10.05 3.73 5.44
C ASP A 84 -9.55 3.76 6.91
N GLU A 85 -8.50 3.00 7.25
CA GLU A 85 -7.83 3.10 8.57
C GLU A 85 -7.10 4.44 8.78
N ALA A 86 -6.81 5.20 7.71
CA ALA A 86 -6.17 6.49 7.78
C ALA A 86 -7.15 7.67 7.97
N GLU A 87 -8.47 7.45 7.98
CA GLU A 87 -9.41 8.52 8.37
C GLU A 87 -9.25 8.92 9.86
N GLY A 88 -8.67 8.04 10.69
CA GLY A 88 -8.25 8.38 12.06
C GLY A 88 -6.96 9.22 12.12
N LEU A 89 -6.09 9.16 11.11
CA LEU A 89 -4.78 9.84 11.06
C LEU A 89 -4.80 11.12 10.24
N ALA A 90 -5.78 11.29 9.34
CA ALA A 90 -6.00 12.51 8.57
C ALA A 90 -6.36 13.73 9.45
N ASN A 91 -6.78 13.49 10.70
CA ASN A 91 -6.99 14.53 11.72
C ASN A 91 -5.81 14.70 12.68
N SER A 92 -4.61 14.24 12.32
CA SER A 92 -3.39 14.69 13.00
C SER A 92 -3.10 16.14 12.61
N THR A 93 -3.81 17.06 13.26
CA THR A 93 -3.59 18.49 13.11
C THR A 93 -2.14 18.84 13.48
N ILE A 94 -1.63 19.98 13.00
CA ILE A 94 -0.31 20.51 13.43
C ILE A 94 -0.18 20.51 14.96
N LEU A 95 -1.29 20.71 15.67
CA LEU A 95 -1.38 20.67 17.12
C LEU A 95 -1.16 19.27 17.72
N SER A 96 -1.58 18.18 17.06
CA SER A 96 -1.28 16.84 17.55
C SER A 96 0.19 16.48 17.36
N ALA A 97 0.77 16.82 16.20
CA ALA A 97 2.20 16.65 15.96
C ALA A 97 3.05 17.51 16.93
N HIS A 98 2.57 18.72 17.27
CA HIS A 98 3.18 19.58 18.28
C HIS A 98 3.05 18.97 19.68
N ALA A 99 1.89 18.44 20.06
CA ALA A 99 1.68 17.78 21.35
C ALA A 99 2.62 16.58 21.52
N ASP A 100 2.75 15.72 20.50
CA ASP A 100 3.68 14.58 20.53
C ASP A 100 5.14 15.02 20.65
N ALA A 101 5.51 16.11 19.97
CA ALA A 101 6.85 16.69 20.09
C ALA A 101 7.12 17.24 21.50
N VAL A 102 6.13 17.89 22.12
CA VAL A 102 6.23 18.44 23.49
C VAL A 102 6.31 17.31 24.52
N VAL A 103 5.55 16.23 24.36
CA VAL A 103 5.63 15.05 25.24
C VAL A 103 7.02 14.42 25.19
N ARG A 104 7.53 14.15 23.99
CA ARG A 104 8.90 13.60 23.83
C ARG A 104 9.98 14.52 24.40
N MET A 105 9.81 15.84 24.23
CA MET A 105 10.75 16.82 24.80
C MET A 105 10.69 16.82 26.34
N GLY A 106 9.51 16.64 26.94
CA GLY A 106 9.36 16.51 28.39
C GLY A 106 9.99 15.23 28.95
N GLU A 107 9.86 14.11 28.24
CA GLU A 107 10.52 12.84 28.58
C GLU A 107 12.05 13.01 28.54
N LEU A 108 12.59 13.58 27.46
CA LEU A 108 14.02 13.86 27.33
C LEU A 108 14.55 14.82 28.41
N MET A 109 13.79 15.87 28.75
CA MET A 109 14.17 16.79 29.83
C MET A 109 14.16 16.11 31.21
N THR A 110 13.25 15.16 31.42
CA THR A 110 13.16 14.40 32.68
C THR A 110 14.30 13.40 32.81
N GLU A 111 14.58 12.65 31.74
CA GLU A 111 15.71 11.72 31.69
C GLU A 111 17.04 12.47 31.81
N GLY A 112 17.19 13.60 31.12
CA GLY A 112 18.35 14.48 31.25
C GLY A 112 18.51 15.01 32.68
N ALA A 113 17.44 15.49 33.31
CA ALA A 113 17.50 16.00 34.69
C ALA A 113 17.89 14.91 35.70
N LEU A 114 17.44 13.67 35.50
CA LEU A 114 17.86 12.51 36.31
C LEU A 114 19.33 12.16 36.09
N ALA A 115 19.80 12.17 34.83
CA ALA A 115 21.20 11.92 34.49
C ALA A 115 22.15 13.03 34.98
N PHE A 116 21.66 14.27 35.12
CA PHE A 116 22.46 15.39 35.68
C PHE A 116 22.43 15.45 37.22
N ALA A 117 21.54 14.70 37.88
CA ALA A 117 21.39 14.75 39.34
C ALA A 117 22.58 14.15 40.11
N ASP A 118 23.34 13.23 39.50
CA ASP A 118 24.55 12.63 40.10
C ASP A 118 25.86 13.30 39.67
N GLY A 119 25.78 14.30 38.78
CA GLY A 119 26.91 15.07 38.28
C GLY A 119 27.82 14.37 37.27
N THR A 120 27.52 13.15 36.83
CA THR A 120 28.37 12.36 35.91
C THR A 120 27.54 11.65 34.84
N LEU A 121 27.47 12.23 33.64
CA LEU A 121 26.87 11.58 32.46
C LEU A 121 27.65 10.31 32.08
N THR A 122 27.04 9.13 32.27
CA THR A 122 27.64 7.87 31.86
C THR A 122 27.44 7.61 30.35
N PRO A 123 28.29 6.80 29.69
CA PRO A 123 28.14 6.46 28.27
C PRO A 123 26.84 5.74 27.91
N ALA A 124 26.15 5.15 28.89
CA ALA A 124 24.86 4.50 28.71
C ALA A 124 23.71 5.51 28.67
N GLU A 125 23.73 6.52 29.55
CA GLU A 125 22.73 7.60 29.61
C GLU A 125 22.80 8.51 28.38
N ASN A 126 24.01 8.77 27.87
CA ASN A 126 24.20 9.58 26.67
C ASN A 126 23.59 8.93 25.40
N LYS A 127 23.51 7.59 25.35
CA LYS A 127 22.83 6.87 24.26
C LYS A 127 21.31 6.84 24.40
N GLN A 128 20.80 7.09 25.59
CA GLN A 128 19.37 7.08 25.89
C GLN A 128 18.75 8.45 25.60
N ILE A 129 19.50 9.53 25.87
CA ILE A 129 19.11 10.92 25.57
C ILE A 129 19.20 11.26 24.06
N ASP A 130 20.05 10.57 23.28
CA ASP A 130 20.24 10.81 21.83
C ASP A 130 19.21 10.10 20.92
N ARG A 131 18.15 9.51 21.50
CA ARG A 131 17.13 8.72 20.78
C ARG A 131 15.81 9.47 20.65
#